data_AF-A0A8T2KK00-F1
#
_entry.id   AF-A0A8T2KK00-F1
#
_cell.length_a   1.000
_cell.length_b   1.000
_cell.length_c   1.000
_cell.angle_alpha   90.00
_cell.angle_beta   90.00
_cell.angle_gamma   90.00
#
_symmetry.space_group_name_H-M   'P 1'
#
loop_
_entity.id
_entity.type
_entity.pdbx_description
1 polymer ?
#
loop_
_entity_poly.entity_id
_entity_poly.type
_entity_poly.pdbx_seq_one_letter_code
_entity_poly.pdbx_strand_id
1 'polypeptide(L)'
;MKNWGMIGGIAAAMAAVIYVLWDPVTDKKKQKKGLVPGLLNLGNTCFMNALLQGLSSCPSFIRWLEEFTLQKDQNAEQHNHLSVTLLHLLKALHNKECPSDVVLDASPLLEVLRSHRWQISSFDEQDAHELFHVLTSSLEDERDNQPHVMHLFDVEFLELQAEPEKQIHFRTQVPAYPLPRQWKLQHPFHGRLTSNMVCKQCQHQSPMRYDTFDSLSLSIPTASWGCPLTLDLCLQHFISRESVKDVVCDNCTKMQTEQIPNRDFIQNKKTTFVKQLKLGKCLMIGVIP
;
A
#
# COMPACT_ATOMS: atom_id res chain seq x y z
N MET A 1 -82.99 1.45 -19.00
CA MET A 1 -81.88 1.18 -18.05
C MET A 1 -81.30 -0.19 -18.35
N LYS A 2 -80.32 -0.32 -19.23
CA LYS A 2 -79.65 -1.60 -19.52
C LYS A 2 -78.30 -1.34 -20.18
N ASN A 3 -77.28 -2.07 -19.74
CA ASN A 3 -75.91 -2.22 -20.28
C ASN A 3 -74.76 -1.46 -19.59
N TRP A 4 -74.99 -0.63 -18.57
CA TRP A 4 -73.87 0.02 -17.85
C TRP A 4 -72.97 -0.98 -17.10
N GLY A 5 -73.53 -2.06 -16.56
CA GLY A 5 -72.75 -3.11 -15.91
C GLY A 5 -71.85 -3.91 -16.87
N MET A 6 -72.29 -4.11 -18.13
CA MET A 6 -71.51 -4.82 -19.15
C MET A 6 -70.35 -3.97 -19.65
N ILE A 7 -70.57 -2.65 -19.81
CA ILE A 7 -69.53 -1.69 -20.19
C ILE A 7 -68.48 -1.57 -19.07
N GLY A 8 -68.92 -1.53 -17.81
CA GLY A 8 -68.01 -1.53 -16.65
C GLY A 8 -67.15 -2.80 -16.55
N GLY A 9 -67.74 -3.97 -16.82
CA GLY A 9 -67.00 -5.24 -16.82
C GLY A 9 -65.94 -5.33 -17.92
N ILE A 10 -66.27 -4.87 -19.14
CA ILE A 10 -65.31 -4.84 -20.26
C ILE A 10 -64.17 -3.86 -19.98
N ALA A 11 -64.48 -2.68 -19.43
CA ALA A 11 -63.46 -1.70 -19.07
C ALA A 11 -62.50 -2.22 -17.98
N ALA A 12 -63.03 -2.92 -16.97
CA ALA A 12 -62.21 -3.52 -15.91
C ALA A 12 -61.32 -4.65 -16.44
N ALA A 13 -61.84 -5.51 -17.33
CA ALA A 13 -61.07 -6.58 -17.95
C ALA A 13 -59.95 -6.01 -18.85
N MET A 14 -60.24 -4.97 -19.63
CA MET A 14 -59.23 -4.28 -20.44
C MET A 14 -58.17 -3.61 -19.57
N ALA A 15 -58.55 -2.97 -18.47
CA ALA A 15 -57.60 -2.37 -17.53
C ALA A 15 -56.73 -3.43 -16.85
N ALA A 16 -57.28 -4.59 -16.48
CA ALA A 16 -56.51 -5.70 -15.91
C ALA A 16 -55.57 -6.33 -16.94
N VAL A 17 -56.01 -6.50 -18.19
CA VAL A 17 -55.17 -7.00 -19.29
C VAL A 17 -54.06 -6.02 -19.61
N ILE A 18 -54.34 -4.71 -19.62
CA ILE A 18 -53.32 -3.67 -19.75
C ILE A 18 -52.38 -3.72 -18.54
N TYR A 19 -52.86 -3.85 -17.31
CA TYR A 19 -51.99 -3.91 -16.12
C TYR A 19 -51.09 -5.15 -16.08
N VAL A 20 -51.56 -6.29 -16.61
CA VAL A 20 -50.80 -7.54 -16.68
C VAL A 20 -49.82 -7.56 -17.88
N LEU A 21 -50.21 -7.01 -19.03
CA LEU A 21 -49.34 -6.93 -20.22
C LEU A 21 -48.38 -5.73 -20.16
N TRP A 22 -48.80 -4.65 -19.53
CA TRP A 22 -48.06 -3.44 -19.24
C TRP A 22 -47.72 -3.46 -17.76
N ASP A 23 -46.99 -4.49 -17.32
CA ASP A 23 -46.47 -4.58 -15.97
C ASP A 23 -45.78 -3.25 -15.61
N PRO A 24 -46.37 -2.39 -14.76
CA PRO A 24 -45.77 -1.11 -14.42
C PRO A 24 -44.75 -1.32 -13.29
N VAL A 25 -44.05 -2.45 -13.28
CA VAL A 25 -42.80 -2.60 -12.54
C VAL A 25 -41.69 -2.16 -13.48
N THR A 26 -41.69 -0.86 -13.81
CA THR A 26 -40.41 -0.18 -13.89
C THR A 26 -39.88 -0.10 -12.46
N ASP A 27 -39.34 -1.20 -11.96
CA ASP A 27 -38.23 -1.13 -11.01
C ASP A 27 -37.03 -0.60 -11.79
N LYS A 28 -37.16 0.64 -12.29
CA LYS A 28 -36.02 1.47 -12.61
C LYS A 28 -35.43 1.76 -11.25
N LYS A 29 -34.65 0.80 -10.73
CA LYS A 29 -33.68 1.02 -9.68
C LYS A 29 -33.03 2.33 -10.08
N LYS A 30 -33.30 3.40 -9.33
CA LYS A 30 -32.68 4.69 -9.57
C LYS A 30 -31.20 4.39 -9.57
N GLN A 31 -30.56 4.36 -10.75
CA GLN A 31 -29.13 4.09 -10.85
C GLN A 31 -28.48 5.13 -9.96
N LYS A 32 -27.96 4.65 -8.84
CA LYS A 32 -27.27 5.50 -7.86
C LYS A 32 -25.95 5.84 -8.51
N LYS A 33 -25.96 6.92 -9.31
CA LYS A 33 -24.76 7.45 -9.97
C LYS A 33 -23.72 7.78 -8.89
N GLY A 34 -22.47 7.40 -9.13
CA GLY A 34 -21.35 7.66 -8.20
C GLY A 34 -21.08 6.57 -7.17
N LEU A 35 -21.70 5.38 -7.29
CA LEU A 35 -21.24 4.19 -6.57
C LEU A 35 -20.10 3.51 -7.31
N VAL A 36 -19.19 2.90 -6.56
CA VAL A 36 -18.15 2.00 -7.09
C VAL A 36 -18.66 0.56 -7.13
N PRO A 37 -18.12 -0.31 -8.01
CA PRO A 37 -18.48 -1.72 -8.04
C PRO A 37 -18.26 -2.43 -6.69
N GLY A 38 -19.13 -3.40 -6.39
CA GLY A 38 -18.92 -4.34 -5.28
C GLY A 38 -17.88 -5.40 -5.61
N LEU A 39 -17.48 -6.18 -4.60
CA LEU A 39 -16.61 -7.35 -4.77
C LEU A 39 -17.31 -8.60 -4.26
N LEU A 40 -17.23 -9.69 -5.02
CA LEU A 40 -17.73 -10.98 -4.62
C LEU A 40 -16.94 -11.48 -3.40
N ASN A 41 -17.62 -11.99 -2.38
CA ASN A 41 -16.95 -12.68 -1.27
C ASN A 41 -16.80 -14.16 -1.62
N LEU A 42 -15.57 -14.59 -1.86
CA LEU A 42 -15.18 -15.93 -2.30
C LEU A 42 -15.00 -16.93 -1.14
N GLY A 43 -15.68 -16.69 -0.01
CA GLY A 43 -15.53 -17.45 1.23
C GLY A 43 -14.51 -16.81 2.16
N ASN A 44 -14.99 -16.10 3.20
CA ASN A 44 -14.15 -15.42 4.19
C ASN A 44 -13.08 -14.46 3.63
N THR A 45 -13.31 -13.89 2.43
CA THR A 45 -12.39 -12.96 1.75
C THR A 45 -12.75 -11.48 1.95
N CYS A 46 -13.57 -11.17 2.96
CA CYS A 46 -13.98 -9.79 3.25
C CYS A 46 -12.79 -8.88 3.60
N PHE A 47 -11.72 -9.42 4.22
CA PHE A 47 -10.48 -8.71 4.50
C PHE A 47 -9.81 -8.19 3.21
N MET A 48 -9.76 -9.03 2.17
CA MET A 48 -9.23 -8.67 0.86
C MET A 48 -10.13 -7.64 0.18
N ASN A 49 -11.44 -7.86 0.20
CA ASN A 49 -12.39 -6.94 -0.41
C ASN A 49 -12.33 -5.53 0.23
N ALA A 50 -12.25 -5.45 1.56
CA ALA A 50 -12.11 -4.20 2.28
C ALA A 50 -10.81 -3.47 1.92
N LEU A 51 -9.69 -4.20 1.87
CA LEU A 51 -8.40 -3.64 1.48
C LEU A 51 -8.41 -3.10 0.04
N LEU A 52 -8.94 -3.88 -0.91
CA LEU A 52 -9.00 -3.49 -2.32
C LEU A 52 -9.84 -2.22 -2.55
N GLN A 53 -10.96 -2.08 -1.84
CA GLN A 53 -11.77 -0.86 -1.87
C GLN A 53 -11.02 0.35 -1.27
N GLY A 54 -10.21 0.13 -0.24
CA GLY A 54 -9.32 1.16 0.31
C GLY A 54 -8.24 1.58 -0.69
N LEU A 55 -7.56 0.61 -1.31
CA LEU A 55 -6.49 0.86 -2.29
C LEU A 55 -7.01 1.49 -3.59
N SER A 56 -8.22 1.15 -4.05
CA SER A 56 -8.84 1.76 -5.24
C SER A 56 -9.19 3.24 -5.03
N SER A 57 -9.26 3.65 -3.77
CA SER A 57 -9.46 5.05 -3.36
C SER A 57 -8.15 5.84 -3.26
N CYS A 58 -7.00 5.26 -3.65
CA CYS A 58 -5.68 5.89 -3.63
C CYS A 58 -5.15 6.16 -5.05
N PRO A 59 -5.45 7.33 -5.68
CA PRO A 59 -5.06 7.61 -7.06
C PRO A 59 -3.54 7.58 -7.30
N SER A 60 -2.75 8.01 -6.32
CA SER A 60 -1.28 7.95 -6.40
C SER A 60 -0.76 6.52 -6.52
N PHE A 61 -1.42 5.57 -5.85
CA PHE A 61 -1.04 4.16 -5.92
C PHE A 61 -1.44 3.54 -7.25
N ILE A 62 -2.65 3.85 -7.75
CA ILE A 62 -3.08 3.42 -9.08
C ILE A 62 -2.13 3.95 -10.15
N ARG A 63 -1.79 5.24 -10.13
CA ARG A 63 -0.85 5.84 -11.10
C ARG A 63 0.53 5.18 -11.04
N TRP A 64 1.04 4.97 -9.83
CA TRP A 64 2.32 4.27 -9.66
C TRP A 64 2.26 2.84 -10.24
N LEU A 65 1.17 2.09 -10.02
CA LEU A 65 0.97 0.76 -10.63
C LEU A 65 0.87 0.81 -12.16
N GLU A 66 0.24 1.84 -12.73
CA GLU A 66 0.21 2.05 -14.19
C GLU A 66 1.63 2.17 -14.76
N GLU A 67 2.43 3.08 -14.19
CA GLU A 67 3.82 3.28 -14.60
C GLU A 67 4.66 2.01 -14.40
N PHE A 68 4.43 1.29 -13.30
CA PHE A 68 5.11 0.05 -12.96
C PHE A 68 4.79 -1.10 -13.95
N THR A 69 3.56 -1.18 -14.45
CA THR A 69 3.11 -2.25 -15.36
C THR A 69 3.41 -1.98 -16.83
N LEU A 70 3.44 -0.70 -17.27
CA LEU A 70 3.74 -0.32 -18.65
C LEU A 70 5.12 -0.79 -19.15
N GLN A 71 6.04 -1.04 -18.23
CA GLN A 71 7.43 -1.38 -18.53
C GLN A 71 7.68 -2.89 -18.55
N LYS A 72 6.65 -3.70 -18.30
CA LYS A 72 6.74 -5.16 -18.45
C LYS A 72 6.56 -5.52 -19.92
N ASP A 73 7.55 -6.25 -20.44
CA ASP A 73 7.63 -6.66 -21.84
C ASP A 73 6.34 -7.38 -22.29
N GLN A 74 5.79 -6.99 -23.45
CA GLN A 74 4.49 -7.44 -23.94
C GLN A 74 4.45 -8.94 -24.32
N ASN A 75 5.59 -9.63 -24.24
CA ASN A 75 5.79 -11.00 -24.70
C ASN A 75 5.76 -12.07 -23.60
N ALA A 76 5.74 -11.69 -22.31
CA ALA A 76 5.58 -12.64 -21.21
C ALA A 76 4.09 -12.74 -20.83
N GLU A 77 3.60 -13.94 -20.53
CA GLU A 77 2.21 -14.20 -20.13
C GLU A 77 1.77 -13.26 -18.99
N GLN A 78 1.11 -12.15 -19.35
CA GLN A 78 0.73 -11.05 -18.45
C GLN A 78 -0.20 -11.50 -17.30
N HIS A 79 -0.82 -12.67 -17.43
CA HIS A 79 -1.84 -13.18 -16.51
C HIS A 79 -1.29 -13.70 -15.18
N ASN A 80 0.04 -13.80 -15.01
CA ASN A 80 0.64 -14.36 -13.79
C ASN A 80 1.33 -13.31 -12.90
N HIS A 81 1.23 -12.02 -13.21
CA HIS A 81 1.86 -10.98 -12.41
C HIS A 81 0.86 -10.31 -11.46
N LEU A 82 1.28 -10.15 -10.21
CA LEU A 82 0.50 -9.52 -9.15
C LEU A 82 0.18 -8.08 -9.50
N SER A 83 1.17 -7.31 -9.94
CA SER A 83 0.98 -5.90 -10.31
C SER A 83 -0.07 -5.67 -11.41
N VAL A 84 -0.06 -6.51 -12.45
CA VAL A 84 -1.01 -6.39 -13.57
C VAL A 84 -2.42 -6.75 -13.11
N THR A 85 -2.55 -7.87 -12.40
CA THR A 85 -3.84 -8.36 -11.89
C THR A 85 -4.45 -7.37 -10.89
N LEU A 86 -3.63 -6.84 -9.98
CA LEU A 86 -4.03 -5.82 -9.02
C LEU A 86 -4.43 -4.53 -9.72
N LEU A 87 -3.66 -4.04 -10.69
CA LEU A 87 -3.97 -2.81 -11.42
C LEU A 87 -5.31 -2.91 -12.15
N HIS A 88 -5.57 -4.02 -12.84
CA HIS A 88 -6.83 -4.24 -13.54
C HIS A 88 -8.01 -4.14 -12.56
N LEU A 89 -7.91 -4.82 -11.42
CA LEU A 89 -8.97 -4.80 -10.40
C LEU A 89 -9.16 -3.41 -9.78
N LEU A 90 -8.07 -2.72 -9.41
CA LEU A 90 -8.15 -1.39 -8.83
C LEU A 90 -8.72 -0.35 -9.81
N LYS A 91 -8.40 -0.44 -11.11
CA LYS A 91 -9.01 0.42 -12.15
C LYS A 91 -10.49 0.16 -12.30
N ALA A 92 -10.90 -1.11 -12.32
CA ALA A 92 -12.31 -1.48 -12.40
C ALA A 92 -13.08 -0.95 -11.18
N LEU A 93 -12.51 -1.05 -9.98
CA LEU A 93 -13.08 -0.52 -8.73
C LEU A 93 -13.11 1.01 -8.67
N HIS A 94 -12.09 1.68 -9.20
CA HIS A 94 -12.02 3.14 -9.23
C HIS A 94 -13.05 3.77 -10.18
N ASN A 95 -13.57 3.00 -11.15
CA ASN A 95 -14.48 3.51 -12.16
C ASN A 95 -15.87 3.85 -11.58
N LYS A 96 -16.14 5.14 -11.39
CA LYS A 96 -17.40 5.69 -10.86
C LYS A 96 -18.55 5.72 -11.88
N GLU A 97 -18.27 5.41 -13.14
CA GLU A 97 -19.26 5.36 -14.22
C GLU A 97 -19.88 3.95 -14.38
N CYS A 98 -19.45 3.00 -13.55
CA CYS A 98 -20.00 1.65 -13.57
C CYS A 98 -21.45 1.61 -13.04
N PRO A 99 -22.34 0.77 -13.60
CA PRO A 99 -23.67 0.56 -13.05
C PRO A 99 -23.61 0.12 -11.58
N SER A 100 -24.55 0.58 -10.75
CA SER A 100 -24.56 0.36 -9.29
C SER A 100 -24.63 -1.11 -8.85
N ASP A 101 -24.98 -2.01 -9.77
CA ASP A 101 -25.24 -3.42 -9.50
C ASP A 101 -24.06 -4.31 -9.96
N VAL A 102 -22.94 -3.71 -10.42
CA VAL A 102 -21.75 -4.46 -10.83
C VAL A 102 -21.03 -5.01 -9.61
N VAL A 103 -20.77 -6.31 -9.65
CA VAL A 103 -19.96 -7.04 -8.68
C VAL A 103 -18.78 -7.63 -9.43
N LEU A 104 -17.57 -7.32 -8.98
CA LEU A 104 -16.33 -7.82 -9.56
C LEU A 104 -15.86 -9.08 -8.83
N ASP A 105 -15.19 -9.96 -9.57
CA ASP A 105 -14.58 -11.17 -9.05
C ASP A 105 -13.07 -10.98 -8.86
N ALA A 106 -12.60 -11.11 -7.62
CA ALA A 106 -11.19 -10.99 -7.25
C ALA A 106 -10.44 -12.34 -7.24
N SER A 107 -11.06 -13.43 -7.72
CA SER A 107 -10.45 -14.77 -7.78
C SER A 107 -9.09 -14.78 -8.47
N PRO A 108 -8.86 -14.08 -9.61
CA PRO A 108 -7.55 -14.06 -10.25
C PRO A 108 -6.46 -13.48 -9.35
N LEU A 109 -6.78 -12.45 -8.55
CA LEU A 109 -5.82 -11.88 -7.62
C LEU A 109 -5.48 -12.86 -6.49
N LEU A 110 -6.48 -13.57 -5.99
CA LEU A 110 -6.31 -14.58 -4.95
C LEU A 110 -5.45 -15.76 -5.43
N GLU A 111 -5.61 -16.18 -6.69
CA GLU A 111 -4.78 -17.22 -7.32
C GLU A 111 -3.33 -16.78 -7.46
N VAL A 112 -3.08 -15.55 -7.91
CA VAL A 112 -1.73 -14.99 -8.02
C VAL A 112 -1.08 -14.82 -6.63
N LEU A 113 -1.81 -14.37 -5.61
CA LEU A 113 -1.27 -14.30 -4.25
C LEU A 113 -0.83 -15.68 -3.73
N ARG A 114 -1.63 -16.72 -3.98
CA ARG A 114 -1.29 -18.10 -3.60
C ARG A 114 -0.03 -18.60 -4.32
N SER A 115 0.20 -18.20 -5.57
CA SER A 115 1.42 -18.57 -6.31
C SER A 115 2.66 -17.85 -5.76
N HIS A 116 2.50 -16.62 -5.25
CA HIS A 116 3.53 -15.82 -4.57
C HIS A 116 3.75 -16.20 -3.09
N ARG A 117 3.58 -17.48 -2.74
CA ARG A 117 3.83 -18.04 -1.38
C ARG A 117 2.89 -17.58 -0.28
N TRP A 118 1.82 -16.83 -0.58
CA TRP A 118 0.75 -16.54 0.37
C TRP A 118 -0.19 -17.75 0.52
N GLN A 119 0.27 -18.78 1.22
CA GLN A 119 -0.46 -20.03 1.42
C GLN A 119 -1.47 -19.93 2.58
N ILE A 120 -2.53 -19.15 2.38
CA ILE A 120 -3.67 -19.13 3.31
C ILE A 120 -4.63 -20.29 3.03
N SER A 121 -5.22 -20.85 4.10
CA SER A 121 -6.37 -21.75 3.97
C SER A 121 -7.49 -21.06 3.22
N SER A 122 -8.11 -21.73 2.26
CA SER A 122 -9.10 -21.13 1.35
C SER A 122 -10.38 -20.59 2.02
N PHE A 123 -10.57 -20.79 3.32
CA PHE A 123 -11.79 -20.43 4.04
C PHE A 123 -11.55 -19.84 5.44
N ASP A 124 -10.33 -19.43 5.78
CA ASP A 124 -10.06 -18.80 7.08
C ASP A 124 -10.13 -17.27 6.95
N GLU A 125 -10.69 -16.60 7.97
CA GLU A 125 -10.59 -15.14 8.09
C GLU A 125 -9.13 -14.73 8.32
N GLN A 126 -8.71 -13.61 7.73
CA GLN A 126 -7.33 -13.11 7.79
C GLN A 126 -7.29 -11.63 8.17
N ASP A 127 -6.12 -11.15 8.61
CA ASP A 127 -5.88 -9.74 8.86
C ASP A 127 -5.62 -8.97 7.55
N ALA A 128 -6.41 -7.93 7.28
CA ALA A 128 -6.24 -7.07 6.11
C ALA A 128 -4.92 -6.28 6.15
N HIS A 129 -4.40 -5.97 7.35
CA HIS A 129 -3.10 -5.33 7.52
C HIS A 129 -1.95 -6.23 7.10
N GLU A 130 -2.05 -7.53 7.40
CA GLU A 130 -1.09 -8.53 6.96
C GLU A 130 -1.12 -8.67 5.43
N LEU A 131 -2.31 -8.80 4.84
CA LEU A 131 -2.48 -8.82 3.38
C LEU A 131 -1.89 -7.57 2.71
N PHE A 132 -2.03 -6.39 3.31
CA PHE A 132 -1.42 -5.17 2.78
C PHE A 132 0.09 -5.30 2.66
N HIS A 133 0.76 -5.82 3.70
CA HIS A 133 2.20 -6.03 3.67
C HIS A 133 2.63 -7.12 2.68
N VAL A 134 1.82 -8.15 2.50
CA VAL A 134 2.06 -9.18 1.47
C VAL A 134 2.01 -8.57 0.08
N LEU A 135 1.02 -7.71 -0.18
CA LEU A 135 0.91 -7.01 -1.45
C LEU A 135 2.11 -6.08 -1.68
N THR A 136 2.48 -5.24 -0.71
CA THR A 136 3.60 -4.30 -0.89
C THR A 136 4.92 -5.02 -1.08
N SER A 137 5.25 -5.99 -0.23
CA SER A 137 6.48 -6.79 -0.35
C SER A 137 6.53 -7.59 -1.66
N SER A 138 5.41 -8.20 -2.08
CA SER A 138 5.38 -8.93 -3.36
C SER A 138 5.56 -7.99 -4.57
N LEU A 139 5.06 -6.76 -4.49
CA LEU A 139 5.29 -5.74 -5.53
C LEU A 139 6.75 -5.24 -5.53
N GLU A 140 7.37 -5.11 -4.35
CA GLU A 140 8.80 -4.81 -4.23
C GLU A 140 9.66 -5.95 -4.80
N ASP A 141 9.33 -7.21 -4.50
CA ASP A 141 9.99 -8.38 -5.07
C ASP A 141 9.82 -8.41 -6.59
N GLU A 142 8.63 -8.13 -7.13
CA GLU A 142 8.42 -8.01 -8.58
C GLU A 142 9.28 -6.90 -9.20
N ARG A 143 9.45 -5.77 -8.51
CA ARG A 143 10.30 -4.66 -8.96
C ARG A 143 11.77 -5.06 -8.99
N ASP A 144 12.24 -5.69 -7.92
CA ASP A 144 13.65 -6.01 -7.73
C ASP A 144 14.09 -7.20 -8.60
N ASN A 145 13.17 -8.08 -8.98
CA ASN A 145 13.41 -9.20 -9.90
C ASN A 145 13.28 -8.83 -11.39
N GLN A 146 12.97 -7.57 -11.75
CA GLN A 146 12.96 -7.16 -13.15
C GLN A 146 14.37 -7.25 -13.75
N PRO A 147 14.55 -7.93 -14.90
CA PRO A 147 15.86 -8.12 -15.48
C PRO A 147 16.50 -6.77 -15.80
N HIS A 148 17.74 -6.57 -15.35
CA HIS A 148 18.56 -5.40 -15.66
C HIS A 148 18.99 -5.38 -17.13
N VAL A 149 18.05 -5.39 -18.08
CA VAL A 149 18.40 -5.19 -19.49
C VAL A 149 18.56 -3.69 -19.70
N MET A 150 19.80 -3.23 -19.59
CA MET A 150 20.18 -1.94 -20.15
C MET A 150 20.03 -2.09 -21.67
N HIS A 151 18.93 -1.60 -22.25
CA HIS A 151 18.75 -1.61 -23.69
C HIS A 151 19.91 -0.84 -24.32
N LEU A 152 20.62 -1.47 -25.27
CA LEU A 152 21.75 -0.89 -25.99
C LEU A 152 21.40 0.43 -26.71
N PHE A 153 20.11 0.70 -26.91
CA PHE A 153 19.58 1.87 -27.61
C PHE A 153 19.26 3.07 -26.70
N ASP A 154 19.38 2.95 -25.37
CA ASP A 154 19.22 4.11 -24.45
C ASP A 154 20.40 5.12 -24.50
N VAL A 155 21.35 4.91 -25.41
CA VAL A 155 22.47 5.83 -25.72
C VAL A 155 21.99 7.05 -26.52
N GLU A 156 20.77 7.02 -27.07
CA GLU A 156 20.22 8.09 -27.91
C GLU A 156 19.92 9.39 -27.15
N PHE A 157 19.96 9.37 -25.81
CA PHE A 157 19.90 10.59 -24.98
C PHE A 157 21.28 11.20 -24.65
N LEU A 158 22.38 10.48 -24.93
CA LEU A 158 23.75 10.95 -24.68
C LEU A 158 24.33 11.74 -25.86
N GLU A 159 23.70 11.71 -27.04
CA GLU A 159 24.22 12.34 -28.27
C GLU A 159 23.74 13.78 -28.52
N LEU A 160 22.87 14.35 -27.66
CA LEU A 160 22.40 15.73 -27.86
C LEU A 160 23.34 16.83 -27.33
N GLN A 161 24.50 16.50 -26.77
CA GLN A 161 25.51 17.50 -26.37
C GLN A 161 26.93 17.04 -26.67
N ALA A 162 27.30 16.99 -27.95
CA ALA A 162 28.70 16.95 -28.36
C ALA A 162 28.94 17.94 -29.50
N GLU A 163 29.08 19.22 -29.15
CA GLU A 163 29.70 20.21 -30.05
C GLU A 163 31.23 19.99 -30.07
N PRO A 164 31.92 20.21 -31.21
CA PRO A 164 33.29 19.77 -31.38
C PRO A 164 34.33 20.75 -30.82
N GLU A 165 35.29 20.16 -30.09
CA GLU A 165 36.70 20.54 -29.95
C GLU A 165 37.09 21.88 -29.27
N LYS A 166 37.82 21.81 -28.14
CA LYS A 166 39.31 21.80 -28.08
C LYS A 166 39.81 21.92 -26.62
N GLN A 167 40.94 21.25 -26.37
CA GLN A 167 41.91 21.44 -25.28
C GLN A 167 41.60 20.79 -23.90
N ILE A 168 42.07 19.54 -23.80
CA ILE A 168 42.89 18.95 -22.72
C ILE A 168 42.92 19.77 -21.42
N HIS A 169 42.15 19.35 -20.41
CA HIS A 169 42.46 19.52 -18.98
C HIS A 169 41.90 18.32 -18.23
N PHE A 170 42.75 17.68 -17.42
CA PHE A 170 42.38 16.64 -16.46
C PHE A 170 41.25 17.16 -15.55
N ARG A 171 40.05 16.62 -15.69
CA ARG A 171 38.97 16.80 -14.71
C ARG A 171 38.45 15.42 -14.37
N THR A 172 38.60 15.03 -13.11
CA THR A 172 37.97 13.86 -12.51
C THR A 172 36.48 13.94 -12.84
N GLN A 173 36.04 13.16 -13.84
CA GLN A 173 34.63 12.99 -14.15
C GLN A 173 34.05 12.25 -12.96
N VAL A 174 33.35 12.99 -12.10
CA VAL A 174 32.33 12.40 -11.23
C VAL A 174 31.43 11.59 -12.16
N PRO A 175 31.26 10.28 -11.98
CA PRO A 175 30.31 9.55 -12.80
C PRO A 175 28.96 10.21 -12.55
N ALA A 176 28.36 10.76 -13.61
CA ALA A 176 26.97 11.20 -13.55
C ALA A 176 26.15 9.99 -13.11
N TYR A 177 25.69 9.99 -11.86
CA TYR A 177 24.79 8.95 -11.39
C TYR A 177 23.60 8.96 -12.35
N PRO A 178 23.30 7.85 -13.05
CA PRO A 178 22.08 7.77 -13.83
C PRO A 178 20.95 8.11 -12.88
N LEU A 179 20.13 9.11 -13.21
CA LEU A 179 18.90 9.37 -12.47
C LEU A 179 18.19 8.02 -12.30
N PRO A 180 17.77 7.63 -11.08
CA PRO A 180 17.04 6.39 -10.91
C PRO A 180 15.89 6.39 -11.90
N ARG A 181 15.87 5.40 -12.79
CA ARG A 181 14.75 5.21 -13.72
C ARG A 181 13.44 5.24 -12.91
N GLN A 182 12.37 5.80 -13.44
CA GLN A 182 11.12 6.04 -12.70
C GLN A 182 10.54 4.77 -12.05
N TRP A 183 10.80 3.57 -12.58
CA TRP A 183 10.39 2.29 -11.96
C TRP A 183 11.19 1.87 -10.72
N LYS A 184 12.36 2.47 -10.50
CA LYS A 184 13.10 2.37 -9.22
C LYS A 184 12.47 3.26 -8.14
N LEU A 185 11.41 4.02 -8.46
CA LEU A 185 10.66 4.77 -7.46
C LEU A 185 9.86 3.81 -6.61
N GLN A 186 10.06 3.94 -5.31
CA GLN A 186 9.31 3.25 -4.28
C GLN A 186 7.80 3.50 -4.45
N HIS A 187 6.99 2.51 -4.11
CA HIS A 187 5.54 2.69 -4.10
C HIS A 187 5.14 3.83 -3.14
N PRO A 188 4.02 4.53 -3.35
CA PRO A 188 3.68 5.75 -2.61
C PRO A 188 3.42 5.55 -1.11
N PHE A 189 3.22 4.30 -0.66
CA PHE A 189 3.13 3.97 0.76
C PHE A 189 4.49 3.95 1.49
N HIS A 190 5.60 3.95 0.75
CA HIS A 190 6.93 3.81 1.32
C HIS A 190 7.34 5.08 2.07
N GLY A 191 7.67 4.93 3.34
CA GLY A 191 8.15 5.98 4.23
C GLY A 191 9.44 5.61 4.94
N ARG A 192 9.99 6.59 5.68
CA ARG A 192 11.18 6.40 6.53
C ARG A 192 10.96 6.91 7.95
N LEU A 193 11.36 6.08 8.91
CA LEU A 193 11.45 6.38 10.32
C LEU A 193 12.90 6.59 10.71
N THR A 194 13.10 7.47 11.67
CA THR A 194 14.41 7.68 12.27
C THR A 194 14.38 7.28 13.73
N SER A 195 15.25 6.37 14.11
CA SER A 195 15.39 5.86 15.47
C SER A 195 16.67 6.38 16.09
N ASN A 196 16.51 7.15 17.18
CA ASN A 196 17.60 7.68 17.98
C ASN A 196 17.63 6.95 19.32
N MET A 197 18.82 6.58 19.77
CA MET A 197 18.99 5.83 21.01
C MET A 197 20.16 6.41 21.82
N VAL A 198 19.95 6.70 23.10
CA VAL A 198 20.97 7.27 24.00
C VAL A 198 21.07 6.43 25.27
N CYS A 199 22.27 5.98 25.63
CA CYS A 199 22.50 5.19 26.83
C CYS A 199 22.32 6.07 28.08
N LYS A 200 21.46 5.66 29.03
CA LYS A 200 21.26 6.41 30.29
C LYS A 200 22.48 6.38 31.22
N GLN A 201 23.35 5.37 31.08
CA GLN A 201 24.51 5.21 31.96
C GLN A 201 25.71 6.05 31.53
N CYS A 202 26.13 5.96 30.26
CA CYS A 202 27.31 6.69 29.77
C CYS A 202 26.97 7.92 28.91
N GLN A 203 25.68 8.20 28.67
CA GLN A 203 25.21 9.30 27.81
C GLN A 203 25.70 9.23 26.36
N HIS A 204 26.31 8.12 25.95
CA HIS A 204 26.70 7.89 24.56
C HIS A 204 25.46 7.71 23.68
N GLN A 205 25.41 8.46 22.58
CA GLN A 205 24.37 8.36 21.57
C GLN A 205 24.76 7.32 20.52
N SER A 206 23.91 6.33 20.32
CA SER A 206 24.06 5.36 19.23
C SER A 206 23.89 6.04 17.86
N PRO A 207 24.53 5.52 16.80
CA PRO A 207 24.30 6.00 15.44
C PRO A 207 22.81 6.01 15.10
N MET A 208 22.37 7.07 14.43
CA MET A 208 20.99 7.23 13.99
C MET A 208 20.62 6.13 12.98
N ARG A 209 19.55 5.39 13.25
CA ARG A 209 19.05 4.33 12.35
C ARG A 209 17.91 4.88 11.51
N TYR A 210 17.88 4.47 10.24
CA TYR A 210 16.84 4.82 9.29
C TYR A 210 16.15 3.54 8.87
N ASP A 211 14.90 3.38 9.26
CA ASP A 211 14.09 2.19 8.97
C ASP A 211 13.01 2.59 7.95
N THR A 212 12.70 1.70 7.01
CA THR A 212 11.62 1.90 6.05
C THR A 212 10.31 1.38 6.63
N PHE A 213 9.17 1.89 6.15
CA PHE A 213 7.86 1.38 6.52
C PHE A 213 6.87 1.59 5.37
N ASP A 214 5.87 0.72 5.27
CA ASP A 214 4.73 0.89 4.34
C ASP A 214 3.44 1.27 5.07
N SER A 215 3.41 1.05 6.38
CA SER A 215 2.31 1.41 7.26
C SER A 215 2.83 1.78 8.66
N LEU A 216 2.02 2.49 9.45
CA LEU A 216 2.31 2.80 10.85
C LEU A 216 1.33 2.05 11.76
N SER A 217 1.81 1.03 12.45
CA SER A 217 1.04 0.32 13.47
C SER A 217 1.08 1.10 14.79
N LEU A 218 0.01 1.81 15.10
CA LEU A 218 -0.09 2.66 16.28
C LEU A 218 -0.76 1.92 17.43
N SER A 219 -0.07 1.80 18.57
CA SER A 219 -0.68 1.31 19.81
C SER A 219 -1.74 2.28 20.30
N ILE A 220 -2.92 1.74 20.64
CA ILE A 220 -4.03 2.52 21.22
C ILE A 220 -3.71 2.83 22.69
N PRO A 221 -3.48 4.11 23.06
CA PRO A 221 -3.23 4.49 24.45
C PRO A 221 -4.48 4.24 25.31
N THR A 222 -4.28 4.03 26.62
CA THR A 222 -5.38 3.85 27.56
C THR A 222 -6.26 5.12 27.60
N ALA A 223 -7.57 4.94 27.39
CA ALA A 223 -8.52 6.03 27.42
C ALA A 223 -8.54 6.67 28.81
N SER A 224 -8.25 7.98 28.87
CA SER A 224 -8.47 8.76 30.08
C SER A 224 -9.94 9.16 30.13
N TRP A 225 -10.60 8.96 31.27
CA TRP A 225 -12.02 9.27 31.42
C TRP A 225 -12.28 10.74 31.04
N GLY A 226 -13.17 10.96 30.06
CA GLY A 226 -13.60 12.29 29.63
C GLY A 226 -12.76 12.88 28.50
N CYS A 227 -11.68 12.23 28.08
CA CYS A 227 -10.87 12.64 26.94
C CYS A 227 -11.13 11.71 25.74
N PRO A 228 -11.62 12.22 24.60
CA PRO A 228 -11.76 11.41 23.40
C PRO A 228 -10.39 10.98 22.88
N LEU A 229 -10.30 9.72 22.43
CA LEU A 229 -9.10 9.21 21.79
C LEU A 229 -8.99 9.79 20.37
N THR A 230 -7.83 10.34 20.01
CA THR A 230 -7.58 10.92 18.69
C THR A 230 -6.40 10.25 17.99
N LEU A 231 -6.36 10.34 16.66
CA LEU A 231 -5.22 9.87 15.86
C LEU A 231 -3.93 10.60 16.25
N ASP A 232 -4.00 11.91 16.51
CA ASP A 232 -2.87 12.71 16.97
C ASP A 232 -2.28 12.16 18.28
N LEU A 233 -3.11 11.71 19.21
CA LEU A 233 -2.65 11.10 20.45
C LEU A 233 -1.91 9.78 20.18
N CYS A 234 -2.43 8.94 19.30
CA CYS A 234 -1.77 7.69 18.89
C CYS A 234 -0.43 7.95 18.21
N LEU A 235 -0.36 8.93 17.31
CA LEU A 235 0.87 9.35 16.63
C LEU A 235 1.88 9.94 17.63
N GLN A 236 1.43 10.79 18.56
CA GLN A 236 2.27 11.35 19.61
C GLN A 236 2.82 10.26 20.53
N HIS A 237 1.99 9.27 20.89
CA HIS A 237 2.42 8.11 21.66
C HIS A 237 3.48 7.30 20.91
N PHE A 238 3.29 7.07 19.61
CA PHE A 238 4.24 6.34 18.76
C PHE A 238 5.62 7.01 18.65
N ILE A 239 5.70 8.35 18.57
CA ILE A 239 6.98 9.08 18.53
C ILE A 239 7.52 9.49 19.91
N SER A 240 6.83 9.10 20.98
CA SER A 240 7.22 9.47 22.34
C SER A 240 8.54 8.79 22.74
N ARG A 241 9.22 9.40 23.73
CA ARG A 241 10.46 8.83 24.26
C ARG A 241 10.13 7.65 25.15
N GLU A 242 10.73 6.50 24.87
CA GLU A 242 10.60 5.30 25.68
C GLU A 242 11.94 4.88 26.29
N SER A 243 11.89 4.14 27.41
CA SER A 243 13.08 3.59 28.05
C SER A 243 13.17 2.10 27.78
N VAL A 244 14.20 1.68 27.02
CA VAL A 244 14.43 0.28 26.67
C VAL A 244 15.50 -0.29 27.60
N LYS A 245 15.15 -1.33 28.36
CA LYS A 245 16.06 -2.02 29.29
C LYS A 245 16.85 -3.12 28.58
N ASP A 246 17.90 -3.59 29.24
CA ASP A 246 18.70 -4.77 28.82
C ASP A 246 19.34 -4.69 27.44
N VAL A 247 19.67 -3.48 26.99
CA VAL A 247 20.33 -3.23 25.70
C VAL A 247 21.85 -3.21 25.89
N VAL A 248 22.57 -3.93 25.03
CA VAL A 248 24.04 -3.94 25.03
C VAL A 248 24.56 -2.55 24.66
N CYS A 249 25.46 -2.00 25.47
CA CYS A 249 26.10 -0.71 25.23
C CYS A 249 27.60 -0.88 25.02
N ASP A 250 28.05 -0.74 23.78
CA ASP A 250 29.47 -0.90 23.41
C ASP A 250 30.39 0.04 24.19
N ASN A 251 29.96 1.28 24.42
CA ASN A 251 30.75 2.26 25.17
C ASN A 251 30.89 1.86 26.65
N CYS A 252 29.80 1.40 27.28
CA CYS A 252 29.86 0.91 28.65
C CYS A 252 30.68 -0.39 28.78
N THR A 253 30.62 -1.27 27.77
CA THR A 253 31.44 -2.48 27.71
C THR A 253 32.93 -2.12 27.64
N LYS A 254 33.31 -1.18 26.76
CA LYS A 254 34.71 -0.70 26.65
C LYS A 254 35.23 -0.10 27.96
N MET A 255 34.46 0.80 28.58
CA MET A 255 34.83 1.40 29.87
C MET A 255 35.00 0.37 30.99
N GLN A 256 34.24 -0.74 30.95
CA GLN A 256 34.40 -1.82 31.91
C GLN A 256 35.67 -2.64 31.64
N THR A 257 35.97 -2.93 30.37
CA THR A 257 37.18 -3.65 29.97
C THR A 257 38.46 -2.87 30.31
N GLU A 258 38.44 -1.54 30.19
CA GLU A 258 39.56 -0.68 30.58
C GLU A 258 39.82 -0.68 32.10
N GLN A 259 38.79 -0.98 32.90
CA GLN A 259 38.89 -1.02 34.37
C GLN A 259 39.30 -2.41 34.91
N ILE A 260 39.25 -3.48 34.11
CA ILE A 260 39.54 -4.85 34.54
C ILE A 260 40.72 -5.41 33.70
N PRO A 261 41.95 -5.44 34.25
CA PRO A 261 43.15 -5.83 33.51
C PRO A 261 43.21 -7.32 33.11
N ASN A 262 42.43 -8.19 33.77
CA ASN A 262 42.40 -9.63 33.49
C ASN A 262 41.32 -9.94 32.44
N ARG A 263 41.76 -10.32 31.24
CA ARG A 263 40.96 -10.52 30.02
C ARG A 263 40.02 -11.74 30.02
N ASP A 264 39.81 -12.40 31.15
CA ASP A 264 39.28 -13.76 31.10
C ASP A 264 37.77 -13.86 30.85
N PHE A 265 36.98 -12.78 30.96
CA PHE A 265 35.58 -12.77 30.48
C PHE A 265 35.12 -11.34 30.17
N ILE A 266 35.12 -10.94 28.89
CA ILE A 266 34.46 -9.70 28.45
C ILE A 266 32.98 -10.00 28.29
N GLN A 267 32.19 -9.70 29.33
CA GLN A 267 30.74 -9.78 29.23
C GLN A 267 30.18 -8.47 28.66
N ASN A 268 29.34 -8.56 27.64
CA ASN A 268 28.63 -7.41 27.09
C ASN A 268 27.81 -6.72 28.18
N LYS A 269 28.12 -5.45 28.44
CA LYS A 269 27.41 -4.67 29.45
C LYS A 269 26.06 -4.22 28.91
N LYS A 270 25.00 -4.70 29.55
CA LYS A 270 23.61 -4.32 29.26
C LYS A 270 23.20 -3.14 30.14
N THR A 271 22.53 -2.17 29.54
CA THR A 271 22.11 -0.92 30.20
C THR A 271 20.73 -0.49 29.70
N THR A 272 20.19 0.59 30.27
CA THR A 272 18.95 1.21 29.79
C THR A 272 19.26 2.32 28.78
N PHE A 273 18.53 2.36 27.68
CA PHE A 273 18.59 3.43 26.70
C PHE A 273 17.28 4.21 26.66
N VAL A 274 17.35 5.49 26.31
CA VAL A 274 16.18 6.27 25.84
C VAL A 274 16.13 6.13 24.34
N LYS A 275 15.02 5.61 23.82
CA LYS A 275 14.73 5.52 22.39
C LYS A 275 13.69 6.57 22.01
N GLN A 276 13.88 7.20 20.85
CA GLN A 276 12.93 8.16 20.29
C GLN A 276 12.84 7.99 18.78
N LEU A 277 11.61 7.79 18.29
CA LEU A 277 11.31 7.77 16.87
C LEU A 277 10.99 9.18 16.35
N LYS A 278 11.28 9.44 15.08
CA LYS A 278 10.77 10.60 14.34
C LYS A 278 10.37 10.18 12.93
N LEU A 279 9.24 10.71 12.48
CA LEU A 279 8.74 10.55 11.12
C LEU A 279 9.49 11.52 10.18
N GLY A 280 9.94 11.03 9.02
CA GLY A 280 10.46 11.88 7.96
C GLY A 280 9.36 12.81 7.41
N LYS A 281 9.73 13.93 6.80
CA LYS A 281 8.81 14.94 6.24
C LYS A 281 7.93 14.46 5.06
N CYS A 282 8.05 13.21 4.62
CA CYS A 282 7.26 12.65 3.51
C CYS A 282 6.19 11.68 4.03
N LEU A 283 5.20 12.19 4.76
CA LEU A 283 3.92 11.50 4.87
C LEU A 283 2.99 12.16 3.85
N MET A 284 2.88 11.57 2.67
CA MET A 284 1.83 11.90 1.71
C MET A 284 0.51 11.31 2.24
N ILE A 285 -0.04 11.91 3.30
CA ILE A 285 -1.44 11.69 3.65
C ILE A 285 -2.23 12.45 2.60
N GLY A 286 -2.66 11.75 1.55
CA GLY A 286 -3.59 12.27 0.57
C GLY A 286 -4.92 12.56 1.26
N VAL A 287 -5.08 13.78 1.76
CA VAL A 287 -6.40 14.31 2.10
C VAL A 287 -7.10 14.51 0.77
N ILE A 288 -8.04 13.63 0.47
CA ILE A 288 -8.97 13.81 -0.66
C ILE A 288 -9.89 14.98 -0.27
N PRO A 289 -10.00 16.04 -1.10
CA PRO A 289 -10.93 17.14 -0.87
C PRO A 289 -12.39 16.73 -1.05
#